data_AF-A0A2N3PJ76-F1
#
_entry.id   AF-A0A2N3PJ76-F1
#
_cell.length_a   1.000
_cell.length_b   1.000
_cell.length_c   1.000
_cell.angle_alpha   90.00
_cell.angle_beta   90.00
_cell.angle_gamma   90.00
#
_symmetry.space_group_name_H-M   'P 1'
#
loop_
_entity.id
_entity.type
_entity.pdbx_description
1 polymer ?
#
loop_
_entity_poly.entity_id
_entity_poly.type
_entity_poly.pdbx_seq_one_letter_code
_entity_poly.pdbx_strand_id
1 'polypeptide(L)'
;MAFETINVYLLYEQIFNYHIAKSYLTFNQLANFDIFSEEYQRSINHEHEDKILEYLKKDRYLYLPDIVIVIRNNALKFNEAGTLLDEEGLHIYRLKSYNLMRLQIKTKEGYKRCKIVDGNHRLSAIKKLLENSENASGENYIGVTFILTDDNSIKDELALFYYLNSKSKPLLPKDYLSKTIEEFEKADELKNIDWWLYVFRESNDKLLDILKDYKEGLEKDVIAKACSYLAKNIQNEDGLNNFFAFLRDFVEKGNLKGILERFDELEQLAELICIIFFLYNESKNYKNSEPENEIKYFCEWLLEDAKLEKFQDFENLFKVYVNTYIPKSFKIFIAMEFKDNDHILNAIETAIQEVNDEKFANNSPLHIDHLRIDKLNKGATFKIIDEILGQIEHRGLMIADISKKNANVYFEVGYMMALCRAKGIDNQIILLINENNKEVGFDLSGYQQVRYKDEGDLKEKLKNQLDEYYKTKYIEKS
;
A
#
# COMPACT_ATOMS: atom_id res chain seq x y z
N MET A 1 -33.71 23.60 -1.15
CA MET A 1 -34.16 23.27 -2.52
C MET A 1 -35.67 23.45 -2.63
N ALA A 2 -36.15 24.00 -3.74
CA ALA A 2 -37.58 24.12 -4.02
C ALA A 2 -38.17 22.74 -4.36
N PHE A 3 -39.39 22.47 -3.91
CA PHE A 3 -40.11 21.24 -4.25
C PHE A 3 -40.51 21.27 -5.73
N GLU A 4 -40.24 20.18 -6.46
CA GLU A 4 -40.61 20.04 -7.86
C GLU A 4 -41.54 18.84 -8.05
N THR A 5 -42.59 19.00 -8.85
CA THR A 5 -43.52 17.91 -9.16
C THR A 5 -43.03 17.11 -10.37
N ILE A 6 -43.28 15.80 -10.37
CA ILE A 6 -43.07 14.95 -11.55
C ILE A 6 -44.37 14.82 -12.31
N ASN A 7 -44.32 14.99 -13.63
CA ASN A 7 -45.41 14.68 -14.55
C ASN A 7 -44.81 14.27 -15.90
N VAL A 8 -44.45 12.98 -16.01
CA VAL A 8 -43.67 12.46 -17.14
C VAL A 8 -44.37 11.26 -17.79
N TYR A 9 -44.04 11.04 -19.06
CA TYR A 9 -44.41 9.82 -19.77
C TYR A 9 -43.24 8.84 -19.74
N LEU A 10 -43.55 7.58 -19.45
CA LEU A 10 -42.58 6.50 -19.31
C LEU A 10 -42.89 5.42 -20.34
N LEU A 11 -41.85 4.83 -20.91
CA LEU A 11 -41.98 3.62 -21.69
C LEU A 11 -42.21 2.44 -20.75
N TYR A 12 -43.37 1.81 -20.84
CA TYR A 12 -43.81 0.73 -19.96
C TYR A 12 -43.80 -0.61 -20.68
N GLU A 13 -43.25 -1.63 -20.03
CA GLU A 13 -43.33 -3.02 -20.47
C GLU A 13 -43.35 -3.97 -19.27
N GLN A 14 -43.98 -5.14 -19.45
CA GLN A 14 -43.83 -6.24 -18.49
C GLN A 14 -42.61 -7.07 -18.88
N ILE A 15 -41.58 -7.04 -18.04
CA ILE A 15 -40.34 -7.79 -18.25
C ILE A 15 -40.27 -8.93 -17.24
N PHE A 16 -40.43 -10.16 -17.73
CA PHE A 16 -40.60 -11.35 -16.89
C PHE A 16 -41.75 -11.14 -15.88
N ASN A 17 -41.45 -11.15 -14.58
CA ASN A 17 -42.43 -10.99 -13.51
C ASN A 17 -42.54 -9.54 -13.00
N TYR A 18 -41.87 -8.57 -13.65
CA TYR A 18 -41.81 -7.19 -13.19
C TYR A 18 -42.48 -6.23 -14.16
N HIS A 19 -43.23 -5.28 -13.62
CA HIS A 19 -43.80 -4.16 -14.36
C HIS A 19 -42.81 -3.00 -14.36
N ILE A 20 -42.18 -2.75 -15.51
CA ILE A 20 -41.06 -1.80 -15.62
C ILE A 20 -41.48 -0.59 -16.45
N ALA A 21 -41.18 0.60 -15.96
CA ALA A 21 -41.41 1.85 -16.67
C ALA A 21 -40.14 2.72 -16.66
N LYS A 22 -39.64 3.10 -17.84
CA LYS A 22 -38.41 3.90 -17.99
C LYS A 22 -38.68 5.31 -18.48
N SER A 23 -37.94 6.28 -17.96
CA SER A 23 -37.98 7.69 -18.38
C SER A 23 -36.66 8.38 -18.02
N TYR A 24 -36.59 9.68 -18.28
CA TYR A 24 -35.59 10.57 -17.72
C TYR A 24 -36.23 11.50 -16.68
N LEU A 25 -35.48 11.86 -15.64
CA LEU A 25 -35.85 12.89 -14.66
C LEU A 25 -34.72 13.92 -14.53
N THR A 26 -35.09 15.15 -14.19
CA THR A 26 -34.12 16.22 -13.91
C THR A 26 -33.46 16.02 -12.55
N PHE A 27 -32.28 16.62 -12.36
CA PHE A 27 -31.60 16.62 -11.06
C PHE A 27 -32.46 17.25 -9.97
N ASN A 28 -33.20 18.32 -10.28
CA ASN A 28 -34.14 18.94 -9.34
C ASN A 28 -35.29 18.00 -8.95
N GLN A 29 -35.89 17.29 -9.91
CA GLN A 29 -36.92 16.28 -9.63
C GLN A 29 -36.39 15.16 -8.75
N LEU A 30 -35.15 14.73 -9.00
CA LEU A 30 -34.51 13.66 -8.25
C LEU A 30 -34.18 14.08 -6.82
N ALA A 31 -33.73 15.32 -6.60
CA ALA A 31 -33.39 15.81 -5.26
C ALA A 31 -34.55 15.73 -4.24
N ASN A 32 -35.79 15.59 -4.72
CA ASN A 32 -36.99 15.40 -3.90
C ASN A 32 -37.18 13.96 -3.37
N PHE A 33 -36.51 12.93 -3.92
CA PHE A 33 -36.55 11.56 -3.38
C PHE A 33 -35.70 11.41 -2.12
N ASP A 34 -36.10 10.52 -1.21
CA ASP A 34 -35.31 10.19 -0.03
C ASP A 34 -34.12 9.28 -0.39
N ILE A 35 -32.94 9.57 0.17
CA ILE A 35 -31.69 8.84 -0.13
C ILE A 35 -31.59 7.51 0.64
N PHE A 36 -32.42 7.33 1.67
CA PHE A 36 -32.28 6.22 2.61
C PHE A 36 -33.60 5.49 2.86
N SER A 37 -33.59 4.19 2.63
CA SER A 37 -34.59 3.26 3.19
C SER A 37 -33.91 2.45 4.29
N GLU A 38 -34.38 2.62 5.54
CA GLU A 38 -33.91 1.87 6.73
C GLU A 38 -34.03 0.35 6.58
N GLU A 39 -34.80 -0.13 5.58
CA GLU A 39 -35.23 -1.52 5.48
C GLU A 39 -34.15 -2.50 4.97
N TYR A 40 -33.18 -2.08 4.16
CA TYR A 40 -32.17 -3.00 3.59
C TYR A 40 -30.87 -2.37 3.06
N GLN A 41 -30.70 -1.05 3.13
CA GLN A 41 -29.53 -0.37 2.56
C GLN A 41 -28.48 -0.04 3.62
N ARG A 42 -27.20 -0.10 3.23
CA ARG A 42 -26.07 0.27 4.09
C ARG A 42 -26.01 1.80 4.25
N SER A 43 -25.38 2.26 5.33
CA SER A 43 -25.01 3.67 5.48
C SER A 43 -24.22 4.16 4.26
N ILE A 44 -24.47 5.41 3.86
CA ILE A 44 -23.77 6.04 2.72
C ILE A 44 -22.26 5.93 2.93
N ASN A 45 -21.55 5.46 1.90
CA ASN A 45 -20.09 5.56 1.89
C ASN A 45 -19.70 6.95 1.34
N HIS A 46 -19.26 7.83 2.25
CA HIS A 46 -18.88 9.20 1.90
C HIS A 46 -17.74 9.28 0.87
N GLU A 47 -16.79 8.34 0.88
CA GLU A 47 -15.70 8.31 -0.09
C GLU A 47 -16.21 8.01 -1.52
N HIS A 48 -17.18 7.11 -1.64
CA HIS A 48 -17.78 6.77 -2.93
C HIS A 48 -18.68 7.90 -3.47
N GLU A 49 -19.38 8.59 -2.57
CA GLU A 49 -20.19 9.76 -2.90
C GLU A 49 -19.32 10.93 -3.40
N ASP A 50 -18.20 11.21 -2.73
CA ASP A 50 -17.29 12.30 -3.12
C ASP A 50 -16.68 12.04 -4.50
N LYS A 51 -16.32 10.78 -4.81
CA LYS A 51 -15.88 10.36 -6.16
C LYS A 51 -16.93 10.64 -7.25
N ILE A 52 -18.22 10.36 -6.97
CA ILE A 52 -19.31 10.67 -7.92
C ILE A 52 -19.49 12.18 -8.06
N LEU A 53 -19.36 12.94 -6.98
CA LEU A 53 -19.49 14.40 -7.00
C LEU A 53 -18.35 15.06 -7.80
N GLU A 54 -17.12 14.58 -7.67
CA GLU A 54 -16.01 15.01 -8.52
C GLU A 54 -16.24 14.61 -9.97
N TYR A 55 -16.74 13.40 -10.23
CA TYR A 55 -17.07 12.95 -11.57
C TYR A 55 -18.11 13.86 -12.24
N LEU A 56 -19.16 14.25 -11.52
CA LEU A 56 -20.21 15.14 -12.02
C LEU A 56 -19.76 16.58 -12.31
N LYS A 57 -18.60 17.00 -11.81
CA LYS A 57 -18.01 18.32 -12.09
C LYS A 57 -17.20 18.38 -13.39
N LYS A 58 -17.03 17.25 -14.09
CA LYS A 58 -16.18 17.15 -15.29
C LYS A 58 -16.94 17.59 -16.55
N ASP A 59 -16.22 18.08 -17.55
CA ASP A 59 -16.83 18.60 -18.79
C ASP A 59 -17.05 17.52 -19.88
N ARG A 60 -16.51 16.30 -19.71
CA ARG A 60 -16.53 15.23 -20.73
C ARG A 60 -16.73 13.86 -20.10
N TYR A 61 -17.22 12.92 -20.92
CA TYR A 61 -17.47 11.52 -20.55
C TYR A 61 -18.49 11.34 -19.41
N LEU A 62 -19.43 12.27 -19.28
CA LEU A 62 -20.49 12.22 -18.27
C LEU A 62 -21.63 11.29 -18.70
N TYR A 63 -21.78 10.18 -17.99
CA TYR A 63 -22.95 9.31 -18.05
C TYR A 63 -23.13 8.64 -16.70
N LEU A 64 -24.35 8.72 -16.15
CA LEU A 64 -24.71 8.00 -14.94
C LEU A 64 -25.65 6.84 -15.29
N PRO A 65 -25.41 5.63 -14.75
CA PRO A 65 -26.37 4.54 -14.84
C PRO A 65 -27.72 4.91 -14.24
N ASP A 66 -28.78 4.27 -14.74
CA ASP A 66 -30.16 4.50 -14.29
C ASP A 66 -30.27 4.46 -12.75
N ILE A 67 -31.10 5.34 -12.20
CA ILE A 67 -31.58 5.19 -10.81
C ILE A 67 -32.77 4.23 -10.84
N VAL A 68 -32.71 3.18 -10.03
CA VAL A 68 -33.77 2.16 -9.93
C VAL A 68 -34.67 2.50 -8.75
N ILE A 69 -35.95 2.73 -9.06
CA ILE A 69 -36.96 3.20 -8.11
C ILE A 69 -38.09 2.17 -8.07
N VAL A 70 -38.48 1.71 -6.89
CA VAL A 70 -39.63 0.83 -6.69
C VAL A 70 -40.81 1.63 -6.18
N ILE A 71 -41.99 1.36 -6.75
CA ILE A 71 -43.28 1.81 -6.23
C ILE A 71 -44.07 0.57 -5.82
N ARG A 72 -44.24 0.41 -4.51
CA ARG A 72 -44.94 -0.71 -3.88
C ARG A 72 -46.33 -0.28 -3.45
N ASN A 73 -47.38 -0.85 -4.03
CA ASN A 73 -48.75 -0.53 -3.63
C ASN A 73 -49.77 -1.59 -4.06
N ASN A 74 -50.44 -2.24 -3.10
CA ASN A 74 -51.51 -3.23 -3.35
C ASN A 74 -52.68 -2.73 -4.20
N ALA A 75 -52.89 -1.42 -4.31
CA ALA A 75 -53.94 -0.84 -5.14
C ALA A 75 -53.56 -0.78 -6.63
N LEU A 76 -52.31 -1.12 -7.00
CA LEU A 76 -51.87 -1.19 -8.39
C LEU A 76 -52.65 -2.26 -9.16
N LYS A 77 -53.21 -1.89 -10.31
CA LYS A 77 -53.99 -2.79 -11.16
C LYS A 77 -53.44 -2.84 -12.58
N PHE A 78 -52.63 -3.84 -12.90
CA PHE A 78 -51.97 -3.95 -14.20
C PHE A 78 -52.83 -4.54 -15.33
N ASN A 79 -53.92 -5.23 -14.95
CA ASN A 79 -54.81 -5.96 -15.88
C ASN A 79 -55.82 -5.06 -16.60
N GLU A 80 -56.01 -3.84 -16.13
CA GLU A 80 -56.95 -2.88 -16.69
C GLU A 80 -56.18 -1.72 -17.31
N ALA A 81 -56.63 -1.27 -18.47
CA ALA A 81 -56.01 -0.11 -19.09
C ALA A 81 -56.80 1.15 -18.75
N GLY A 82 -56.09 2.15 -18.23
CA GLY A 82 -56.64 3.34 -17.60
C GLY A 82 -55.79 3.71 -16.39
N THR A 83 -56.43 4.21 -15.34
CA THR A 83 -55.78 4.52 -14.07
C THR A 83 -55.30 3.24 -13.38
N LEU A 84 -53.98 3.11 -13.21
CA LEU A 84 -53.36 1.98 -12.52
C LEU A 84 -53.26 2.23 -11.01
N LEU A 85 -53.05 3.49 -10.62
CA LEU A 85 -52.99 3.93 -9.22
C LEU A 85 -53.48 5.37 -9.12
N ASP A 86 -54.33 5.64 -8.14
CA ASP A 86 -54.83 6.98 -7.81
C ASP A 86 -54.80 7.15 -6.29
N GLU A 87 -53.68 7.66 -5.80
CA GLU A 87 -53.42 7.87 -4.38
C GLU A 87 -53.07 9.34 -4.14
N GLU A 88 -53.20 9.79 -2.90
CA GLU A 88 -52.89 11.17 -2.56
C GLU A 88 -51.44 11.52 -2.94
N GLY A 89 -51.31 12.39 -3.95
CA GLY A 89 -50.03 12.88 -4.44
C GLY A 89 -49.25 11.97 -5.38
N LEU A 90 -49.76 10.77 -5.70
CA LEU A 90 -49.14 9.81 -6.63
C LEU A 90 -50.23 9.23 -7.57
N HIS A 91 -50.12 9.54 -8.85
CA HIS A 91 -51.05 9.02 -9.87
C HIS A 91 -50.29 8.31 -10.98
N ILE A 92 -50.78 7.14 -11.36
CA ILE A 92 -50.20 6.32 -12.43
C ILE A 92 -51.30 5.94 -13.40
N TYR A 93 -51.10 6.26 -14.68
CA TYR A 93 -52.08 6.02 -15.74
C TYR A 93 -51.44 5.37 -16.96
N ARG A 94 -52.08 4.34 -17.53
CA ARG A 94 -51.60 3.63 -18.73
C ARG A 94 -52.31 4.11 -19.99
N LEU A 95 -51.55 4.57 -20.97
CA LEU A 95 -52.02 4.92 -22.32
C LEU A 95 -52.03 3.66 -23.21
N LYS A 96 -53.23 3.18 -23.57
CA LYS A 96 -53.43 1.95 -24.36
C LYS A 96 -52.70 1.93 -25.70
N SER A 97 -52.55 3.09 -26.34
CA SER A 97 -52.15 3.16 -27.74
C SER A 97 -50.64 3.09 -28.00
N TYR A 98 -49.78 3.23 -26.97
CA TYR A 98 -48.34 3.46 -27.20
C TYR A 98 -47.38 2.78 -26.22
N ASN A 99 -47.82 1.81 -25.40
CA ASN A 99 -47.00 1.26 -24.29
C ASN A 99 -46.41 2.37 -23.40
N LEU A 100 -47.15 3.47 -23.26
CA LEU A 100 -46.75 4.60 -22.44
C LEU A 100 -47.53 4.57 -21.14
N MET A 101 -46.85 4.94 -20.08
CA MET A 101 -47.42 5.23 -18.78
C MET A 101 -47.21 6.70 -18.47
N ARG A 102 -48.13 7.33 -17.75
CA ARG A 102 -47.97 8.66 -17.19
C ARG A 102 -47.83 8.53 -15.68
N LEU A 103 -46.72 9.02 -15.14
CA LEU A 103 -46.48 9.11 -13.70
C LEU A 103 -46.63 10.58 -13.28
N GLN A 104 -47.42 10.81 -12.25
CA GLN A 104 -47.54 12.11 -11.62
C GLN A 104 -47.24 12.02 -10.13
N ILE A 105 -46.26 12.80 -9.67
CA ILE A 105 -45.96 12.97 -8.25
C ILE A 105 -46.13 14.45 -7.92
N LYS A 106 -47.14 14.79 -7.13
CA LYS A 106 -47.57 16.17 -6.87
C LYS A 106 -47.26 16.66 -5.46
N THR A 107 -46.96 15.74 -4.53
CA THR A 107 -46.72 16.07 -3.12
C THR A 107 -45.47 15.36 -2.60
N LYS A 108 -44.91 15.84 -1.48
CA LYS A 108 -43.80 15.18 -0.78
C LYS A 108 -44.18 13.77 -0.31
N GLU A 109 -45.43 13.55 0.10
CA GLU A 109 -45.92 12.21 0.48
C GLU A 109 -45.92 11.26 -0.72
N GLY A 110 -46.20 11.75 -1.93
CA GLY A 110 -46.05 10.96 -3.15
C GLY A 110 -44.62 10.47 -3.39
N TYR A 111 -43.62 11.31 -3.12
CA TYR A 111 -42.20 10.94 -3.22
C TYR A 111 -41.79 9.87 -2.19
N LYS A 112 -42.30 9.94 -0.96
CA LYS A 112 -42.00 8.94 0.11
C LYS A 112 -42.48 7.53 -0.23
N ARG A 113 -43.47 7.41 -1.13
CA ARG A 113 -44.00 6.13 -1.63
C ARG A 113 -43.09 5.50 -2.69
N CYS A 114 -42.06 6.22 -3.15
CA CYS A 114 -41.05 5.72 -4.07
C CYS A 114 -39.78 5.36 -3.27
N LYS A 115 -39.29 4.13 -3.43
CA LYS A 115 -38.10 3.63 -2.75
C LYS A 115 -36.96 3.46 -3.74
N ILE A 116 -35.81 4.05 -3.47
CA ILE A 116 -34.63 3.83 -4.30
C ILE A 116 -34.07 2.44 -3.96
N VAL A 117 -33.85 1.59 -4.96
CA VAL A 117 -33.22 0.28 -4.79
C VAL A 117 -31.74 0.34 -5.18
N ASP A 118 -31.43 1.02 -6.29
CA ASP A 118 -30.06 1.27 -6.74
C ASP A 118 -29.89 2.73 -7.18
N GLY A 119 -28.73 3.30 -6.89
CA GLY A 119 -28.40 4.70 -7.22
C GLY A 119 -28.42 5.68 -6.05
N ASN A 120 -28.49 5.24 -4.79
CA ASN A 120 -28.45 6.14 -3.62
C ASN A 120 -27.23 7.07 -3.60
N HIS A 121 -26.03 6.55 -3.87
CA HIS A 121 -24.82 7.37 -3.90
C HIS A 121 -24.89 8.42 -5.02
N ARG A 122 -25.49 8.07 -6.17
CA ARG A 122 -25.73 9.01 -7.28
C ARG A 122 -26.72 10.10 -6.86
N LEU A 123 -27.83 9.71 -6.23
CA LEU A 123 -28.84 10.64 -5.73
C LEU A 123 -28.26 11.59 -4.67
N SER A 124 -27.46 11.07 -3.74
CA SER A 124 -26.79 11.85 -2.69
C SER A 124 -25.82 12.87 -3.28
N ALA A 125 -24.98 12.44 -4.22
CA ALA A 125 -24.06 13.32 -4.93
C ALA A 125 -24.79 14.43 -5.72
N ILE A 126 -25.92 14.11 -6.37
CA ILE A 126 -26.77 15.10 -7.05
C ILE A 126 -27.30 16.14 -6.05
N LYS A 127 -27.78 15.73 -4.87
CA LYS A 127 -28.25 16.68 -3.86
C LYS A 127 -27.13 17.60 -3.37
N LYS A 128 -25.97 17.03 -3.03
CA LYS A 128 -24.79 17.81 -2.63
C LYS A 128 -24.35 18.78 -3.73
N LEU A 129 -24.41 18.38 -4.99
CA LEU A 129 -24.07 19.26 -6.12
C LEU A 129 -24.99 20.47 -6.18
N LEU A 130 -26.31 20.26 -6.08
CA LEU A 130 -27.32 21.33 -6.10
C LEU A 130 -27.26 22.24 -4.87
N GLU A 131 -26.81 21.74 -3.72
CA GLU A 131 -26.61 22.52 -2.49
C GLU A 131 -25.37 23.42 -2.55
N ASN A 132 -24.30 22.97 -3.21
CA ASN A 132 -22.98 23.60 -3.14
C ASN A 132 -22.64 24.51 -4.32
N SER A 133 -23.40 24.50 -5.42
CA SER A 133 -23.06 25.30 -6.60
C SER A 133 -24.14 26.32 -6.93
N GLU A 134 -23.75 27.59 -7.06
CA GLU A 134 -24.63 28.66 -7.58
C GLU A 134 -24.96 28.47 -9.08
N ASN A 135 -24.24 27.58 -9.79
CA ASN A 135 -24.29 27.42 -11.26
C ASN A 135 -24.55 25.98 -11.77
N ALA A 136 -24.79 24.95 -10.94
CA ALA A 136 -25.14 23.63 -11.50
C ALA A 136 -26.52 23.69 -12.16
N SER A 137 -26.58 23.26 -13.41
CA SER A 137 -27.84 23.12 -14.12
C SER A 137 -28.67 21.98 -13.50
N GLY A 138 -29.64 22.33 -12.67
CA GLY A 138 -30.65 21.41 -12.17
C GLY A 138 -31.52 20.78 -13.26
N GLU A 139 -31.40 21.23 -14.50
CA GLU A 139 -32.07 20.70 -15.70
C GLU A 139 -31.35 19.51 -16.33
N ASN A 140 -30.19 19.10 -15.81
CA ASN A 140 -29.53 17.87 -16.28
C ASN A 140 -30.44 16.65 -16.05
N TYR A 141 -30.46 15.74 -17.04
CA TYR A 141 -31.30 14.55 -17.02
C TYR A 141 -30.48 13.30 -16.74
N ILE A 142 -31.09 12.34 -16.04
CA ILE A 142 -30.57 10.98 -15.86
C ILE A 142 -31.69 9.98 -16.12
N GLY A 143 -31.32 8.82 -16.66
CA GLY A 143 -32.23 7.70 -16.83
C GLY A 143 -32.77 7.21 -15.49
N VAL A 144 -34.04 6.88 -15.44
CA VAL A 144 -34.68 6.27 -14.29
C VAL A 144 -35.49 5.05 -14.71
N THR A 145 -35.38 4.00 -13.92
CA THR A 145 -36.15 2.78 -14.08
C THR A 145 -37.09 2.63 -12.89
N PHE A 146 -38.39 2.75 -13.14
CA PHE A 146 -39.42 2.43 -12.16
C PHE A 146 -39.80 0.96 -12.25
N ILE A 147 -39.84 0.29 -11.11
CA ILE A 147 -40.37 -1.06 -10.94
C ILE A 147 -41.64 -0.93 -10.12
N LEU A 148 -42.75 -1.38 -10.67
CA LEU A 148 -44.07 -1.30 -10.06
C LEU A 148 -44.46 -2.69 -9.55
N THR A 149 -44.96 -2.78 -8.33
CA THR A 149 -45.44 -4.05 -7.77
C THR A 149 -46.67 -3.83 -6.88
N ASP A 150 -47.64 -4.73 -7.04
CA ASP A 150 -48.82 -4.85 -6.19
C ASP A 150 -48.59 -5.78 -4.98
N ASP A 151 -47.40 -6.37 -4.86
CA ASP A 151 -46.99 -7.12 -3.67
C ASP A 151 -46.39 -6.18 -2.61
N ASN A 152 -46.91 -6.24 -1.37
CA ASN A 152 -46.36 -5.50 -0.23
C ASN A 152 -45.05 -6.08 0.34
N SER A 153 -44.64 -7.27 -0.11
CA SER A 153 -43.41 -7.94 0.29
C SER A 153 -42.15 -7.24 -0.24
N ILE A 154 -41.13 -7.10 0.61
CA ILE A 154 -39.82 -6.56 0.25
C ILE A 154 -38.88 -7.58 -0.42
N LYS A 155 -39.30 -8.85 -0.52
CA LYS A 155 -38.44 -9.94 -0.99
C LYS A 155 -37.90 -9.71 -2.39
N ASP A 156 -38.73 -9.18 -3.28
CA ASP A 156 -38.34 -8.89 -4.67
C ASP A 156 -37.34 -7.74 -4.73
N GLU A 157 -37.51 -6.71 -3.89
CA GLU A 157 -36.56 -5.60 -3.78
C GLU A 157 -35.20 -6.07 -3.25
N LEU A 158 -35.19 -6.96 -2.25
CA LEU A 158 -33.98 -7.58 -1.72
C LEU A 158 -33.27 -8.43 -2.77
N ALA A 159 -34.02 -9.22 -3.54
CA ALA A 159 -33.48 -10.02 -4.63
C ALA A 159 -32.88 -9.11 -5.71
N LEU A 160 -33.60 -8.07 -6.14
CA LEU A 160 -33.13 -7.08 -7.11
C LEU A 160 -31.88 -6.36 -6.61
N PHE A 161 -31.89 -5.87 -5.38
CA PHE A 161 -30.75 -5.23 -4.73
C PHE A 161 -29.54 -6.17 -4.70
N TYR A 162 -29.73 -7.42 -4.29
CA TYR A 162 -28.67 -8.42 -4.29
C TYR A 162 -28.14 -8.68 -5.71
N TYR A 163 -28.99 -8.88 -6.71
CA TYR A 163 -28.53 -9.15 -8.08
C TYR A 163 -27.77 -7.97 -8.69
N LEU A 164 -28.27 -6.74 -8.52
CA LEU A 164 -27.62 -5.52 -9.04
C LEU A 164 -26.24 -5.29 -8.39
N ASN A 165 -26.11 -5.55 -7.09
CA ASN A 165 -24.91 -5.20 -6.33
C ASN A 165 -23.90 -6.35 -6.17
N SER A 166 -24.32 -7.62 -6.19
CA SER A 166 -23.46 -8.75 -5.80
C SER A 166 -23.11 -9.72 -6.94
N LYS A 167 -23.90 -9.77 -8.02
CA LYS A 167 -23.67 -10.69 -9.15
C LYS A 167 -22.88 -10.07 -10.30
N SER A 168 -22.66 -8.77 -10.27
CA SER A 168 -21.73 -8.07 -11.16
C SER A 168 -20.31 -8.59 -10.88
N LYS A 169 -19.79 -9.47 -11.75
CA LYS A 169 -18.40 -9.92 -11.67
C LYS A 169 -17.51 -8.67 -11.79
N PRO A 170 -16.61 -8.40 -10.82
CA PRO A 170 -15.65 -7.32 -11.00
C PRO A 170 -14.88 -7.60 -12.29
N LEU A 171 -14.92 -6.65 -13.24
CA LEU A 171 -14.05 -6.74 -14.40
C LEU A 171 -12.62 -6.79 -13.87
N LEU A 172 -11.88 -7.83 -14.26
CA LEU A 172 -10.49 -7.93 -13.85
C LEU A 172 -9.73 -6.78 -14.52
N PRO A 173 -8.78 -6.13 -13.82
CA PRO A 173 -7.95 -5.07 -14.37
C PRO A 173 -7.47 -5.38 -15.80
N LYS A 174 -7.02 -6.60 -16.08
CA LYS A 174 -6.55 -7.05 -17.39
C LYS A 174 -7.53 -6.85 -18.56
N ASP A 175 -8.84 -7.04 -18.34
CA ASP A 175 -9.84 -7.09 -19.42
C ASP A 175 -10.25 -5.68 -19.88
N TYR A 176 -10.24 -4.71 -18.97
CA TYR A 176 -10.53 -3.30 -19.29
C TYR A 176 -9.26 -2.54 -19.69
N LEU A 177 -8.14 -2.83 -19.04
CA LEU A 177 -6.94 -2.02 -19.16
C LEU A 177 -6.17 -2.29 -20.45
N SER A 178 -6.16 -3.52 -20.96
CA SER A 178 -5.63 -3.83 -22.29
C SER A 178 -6.30 -2.96 -23.36
N LYS A 179 -7.64 -2.92 -23.35
CA LYS A 179 -8.44 -2.14 -24.28
C LYS A 179 -8.34 -0.63 -24.07
N THR A 180 -8.26 -0.19 -22.81
CA THR A 180 -8.08 1.23 -22.47
C THR A 180 -6.71 1.73 -22.92
N ILE A 181 -5.67 0.91 -22.78
CA ILE A 181 -4.32 1.19 -23.31
C ILE A 181 -4.31 1.23 -24.84
N GLU A 182 -5.12 0.41 -25.51
CA GLU A 182 -5.20 0.40 -26.98
C GLU A 182 -5.95 1.61 -27.55
N GLU A 183 -7.08 1.99 -26.95
CA GLU A 183 -7.96 3.04 -27.48
C GLU A 183 -7.56 4.46 -27.04
N PHE A 184 -6.91 4.62 -25.87
CA PHE A 184 -6.47 5.92 -25.37
C PHE A 184 -4.95 6.09 -25.56
N GLU A 185 -4.57 6.80 -26.62
CA GLU A 185 -3.17 7.07 -26.98
C GLU A 185 -2.45 7.94 -25.94
N LYS A 186 -3.15 8.86 -25.26
CA LYS A 186 -2.57 9.78 -24.28
C LYS A 186 -3.20 9.61 -22.90
N ALA A 187 -2.37 9.49 -21.86
CA ALA A 187 -2.86 9.33 -20.49
C ALA A 187 -3.66 10.55 -19.99
N ASP A 188 -3.34 11.77 -20.44
CA ASP A 188 -4.06 12.99 -20.03
C ASP A 188 -5.58 12.91 -20.30
N GLU A 189 -5.98 12.16 -21.32
CA GLU A 189 -7.40 11.92 -21.60
C GLU A 189 -8.06 11.08 -20.51
N LEU A 190 -7.33 10.12 -19.95
CA LEU A 190 -7.78 9.27 -18.84
C LEU A 190 -7.81 10.02 -17.51
N LYS A 191 -6.99 11.06 -17.33
CA LYS A 191 -7.05 11.94 -16.14
C LYS A 191 -8.43 12.58 -16.01
N ASN A 192 -9.04 12.92 -17.15
CA ASN A 192 -10.41 13.41 -17.19
C ASN A 192 -11.45 12.32 -16.89
N ILE A 193 -11.12 11.03 -16.96
CA ILE A 193 -12.07 9.95 -16.65
C ILE A 193 -11.92 9.53 -15.19
N ASP A 194 -10.73 9.13 -14.78
CA ASP A 194 -10.44 8.67 -13.41
C ASP A 194 -8.94 8.74 -13.11
N TRP A 195 -8.59 9.16 -11.89
CA TRP A 195 -7.19 9.27 -11.46
C TRP A 195 -6.46 7.93 -11.49
N TRP A 196 -7.13 6.85 -11.08
CA TRP A 196 -6.55 5.51 -11.07
C TRP A 196 -6.21 5.05 -12.49
N LEU A 197 -7.07 5.34 -13.48
CA LEU A 197 -6.81 5.00 -14.89
C LEU A 197 -5.64 5.78 -15.46
N TYR A 198 -5.53 7.07 -15.13
CA TYR A 198 -4.39 7.89 -15.48
C TYR A 198 -3.08 7.30 -14.94
N VAL A 199 -3.01 7.07 -13.63
CA VAL A 199 -1.79 6.52 -13.01
C VAL A 199 -1.46 5.14 -13.55
N PHE A 200 -2.46 4.29 -13.79
CA PHE A 200 -2.24 2.98 -14.37
C PHE A 200 -1.55 3.06 -15.73
N ARG A 201 -2.08 3.91 -16.64
CA ARG A 201 -1.55 4.11 -17.99
C ARG A 201 -0.14 4.70 -17.95
N GLU A 202 0.04 5.78 -17.20
CA GLU A 202 1.35 6.42 -17.04
C GLU A 202 2.38 5.46 -16.46
N SER A 203 1.99 4.66 -15.46
CA SER A 203 2.88 3.66 -14.87
C SER A 203 3.27 2.60 -15.88
N ASN A 204 2.32 2.12 -16.70
CA ASN A 204 2.60 1.17 -17.77
C ASN A 204 3.64 1.73 -18.75
N ASP A 205 3.44 2.95 -19.24
CA ASP A 205 4.29 3.53 -20.27
C ASP A 205 5.69 3.86 -19.73
N LYS A 206 5.78 4.39 -18.50
CA LYS A 206 7.05 4.67 -17.83
C LYS A 206 7.82 3.39 -17.46
N LEU A 207 7.14 2.34 -16.99
CA LEU A 207 7.80 1.06 -16.69
C LEU A 207 8.34 0.41 -17.96
N LEU A 208 7.56 0.40 -19.05
CA LEU A 208 8.04 -0.11 -20.34
C LEU A 208 9.25 0.69 -20.82
N ASP A 209 9.24 2.01 -20.70
CA ASP A 209 10.40 2.84 -21.09
C ASP A 209 11.64 2.59 -20.22
N ILE A 210 11.48 2.45 -18.90
CA ILE A 210 12.61 2.24 -17.97
C ILE A 210 13.19 0.82 -18.12
N LEU A 211 12.35 -0.18 -18.36
CA LEU A 211 12.75 -1.59 -18.40
C LEU A 211 13.04 -2.11 -19.82
N LYS A 212 12.87 -1.29 -20.86
CA LYS A 212 13.13 -1.69 -22.26
C LYS A 212 14.55 -2.20 -22.47
N ASP A 213 15.53 -1.59 -21.79
CA ASP A 213 16.95 -1.93 -21.92
C ASP A 213 17.29 -3.21 -21.14
N TYR A 214 16.44 -3.59 -20.18
CA TYR A 214 16.56 -4.83 -19.43
C TYR A 214 16.00 -6.02 -20.20
N LYS A 215 14.81 -5.90 -20.79
CA LYS A 215 14.14 -7.00 -21.51
C LYS A 215 13.32 -6.46 -22.68
N GLU A 216 13.79 -6.75 -23.89
CA GLU A 216 13.05 -6.47 -25.11
C GLU A 216 11.71 -7.23 -25.08
N GLY A 217 10.62 -6.50 -25.31
CA GLY A 217 9.28 -7.10 -25.40
C GLY A 217 8.67 -7.50 -24.07
N LEU A 218 8.92 -6.72 -23.00
CA LEU A 218 8.19 -6.86 -21.74
C LEU A 218 6.67 -6.87 -22.01
N GLU A 219 6.01 -8.00 -21.77
CA GLU A 219 4.57 -8.11 -22.02
C GLU A 219 3.80 -7.23 -21.03
N LYS A 220 2.82 -6.47 -21.54
CA LYS A 220 1.96 -5.59 -20.74
C LYS A 220 1.30 -6.32 -19.57
N ASP A 221 1.01 -7.61 -19.75
CA ASP A 221 0.37 -8.45 -18.75
C ASP A 221 1.27 -8.73 -17.54
N VAL A 222 2.60 -8.78 -17.73
CA VAL A 222 3.57 -9.01 -16.66
C VAL A 222 3.53 -7.85 -15.67
N ILE A 223 3.52 -6.60 -16.15
CA ILE A 223 3.57 -5.41 -15.30
C ILE A 223 2.19 -4.87 -14.91
N ALA A 224 1.10 -5.34 -15.52
CA ALA A 224 -0.26 -4.87 -15.22
C ALA A 224 -0.61 -4.96 -13.73
N LYS A 225 -0.13 -6.00 -13.03
CA LYS A 225 -0.31 -6.13 -11.58
C LYS A 225 0.39 -5.00 -10.82
N ALA A 226 1.61 -4.65 -11.21
CA ALA A 226 2.34 -3.53 -10.61
C ALA A 226 1.66 -2.20 -10.88
N CYS A 227 1.26 -1.92 -12.14
CA CYS A 227 0.53 -0.71 -12.50
C CYS A 227 -0.76 -0.56 -11.68
N SER A 228 -1.50 -1.66 -11.46
CA SER A 228 -2.70 -1.65 -10.62
C SER A 228 -2.39 -1.33 -9.16
N TYR A 229 -1.27 -1.81 -8.63
CA TYR A 229 -0.85 -1.52 -7.26
C TYR A 229 -0.40 -0.06 -7.12
N LEU A 230 0.40 0.46 -8.06
CA LEU A 230 0.83 1.85 -8.10
C LEU A 230 -0.38 2.80 -8.18
N ALA A 231 -1.32 2.53 -9.07
CA ALA A 231 -2.53 3.33 -9.24
C ALA A 231 -3.41 3.40 -7.99
N LYS A 232 -3.40 2.37 -7.14
CA LYS A 232 -4.12 2.38 -5.86
C LYS A 232 -3.44 3.25 -4.79
N ASN A 233 -2.12 3.36 -4.84
CA ASN A 233 -1.33 3.94 -3.76
C ASN A 233 -0.80 5.35 -4.05
N ILE A 234 -0.61 5.72 -5.32
CA ILE A 234 -0.15 7.05 -5.72
C ILE A 234 -1.32 8.02 -5.73
N GLN A 235 -1.23 9.07 -4.91
CA GLN A 235 -2.33 10.02 -4.68
C GLN A 235 -2.27 11.28 -5.55
N ASN A 236 -1.09 11.60 -6.13
CA ASN A 236 -0.88 12.82 -6.90
C ASN A 236 0.27 12.68 -7.91
N GLU A 237 0.39 13.67 -8.81
CA GLU A 237 1.40 13.68 -9.87
C GLU A 237 2.83 13.82 -9.33
N ASP A 238 3.03 14.57 -8.25
CA ASP A 238 4.35 14.71 -7.64
C ASP A 238 4.87 13.35 -7.14
N GLY A 239 4.01 12.57 -6.47
CA GLY A 239 4.34 11.22 -6.02
C GLY A 239 4.65 10.29 -7.19
N LEU A 240 3.89 10.38 -8.28
CA LEU A 240 4.13 9.63 -9.51
C LEU A 240 5.50 9.96 -10.10
N ASN A 241 5.76 11.25 -10.31
CA ASN A 241 6.97 11.73 -10.97
C ASN A 241 8.22 11.47 -10.12
N ASN A 242 8.15 11.71 -8.81
CA ASN A 242 9.26 11.46 -7.89
C ASN A 242 9.62 9.97 -7.82
N PHE A 243 8.62 9.08 -7.77
CA PHE A 243 8.86 7.64 -7.77
C PHE A 243 9.53 7.19 -9.08
N PHE A 244 9.01 7.61 -10.23
CA PHE A 244 9.57 7.19 -11.52
C PHE A 244 10.93 7.80 -11.81
N ALA A 245 11.22 9.00 -11.32
CA ALA A 245 12.56 9.58 -11.36
C ALA A 245 13.54 8.75 -10.53
N PHE A 246 13.16 8.37 -9.30
CA PHE A 246 13.93 7.46 -8.45
C PHE A 246 14.17 6.10 -9.12
N LEU A 247 13.12 5.47 -9.64
CA LEU A 247 13.22 4.14 -10.26
C LEU A 247 14.17 4.16 -11.47
N ARG A 248 14.08 5.20 -12.31
CA ARG A 248 14.97 5.37 -13.46
C ARG A 248 16.43 5.47 -13.03
N ASP A 249 16.74 6.36 -12.09
CA ASP A 249 18.09 6.53 -11.56
C ASP A 249 18.61 5.23 -10.91
N PHE A 250 17.75 4.52 -10.19
CA PHE A 250 18.12 3.26 -9.54
C PHE A 250 18.44 2.14 -10.54
N VAL A 251 17.73 2.09 -11.66
CA VAL A 251 17.99 1.15 -12.76
C VAL A 251 19.25 1.55 -13.54
N GLU A 252 19.40 2.83 -13.90
CA GLU A 252 20.54 3.35 -14.68
C GLU A 252 21.88 3.20 -13.95
N LYS A 253 21.90 3.31 -12.61
CA LYS A 253 23.08 3.05 -11.77
C LYS A 253 23.53 1.58 -11.75
N GLY A 254 22.75 0.66 -12.33
CA GLY A 254 23.07 -0.76 -12.41
C GLY A 254 22.82 -1.55 -11.12
N ASN A 255 22.45 -0.88 -10.03
CA ASN A 255 22.23 -1.49 -8.71
C ASN A 255 21.09 -2.52 -8.70
N LEU A 256 20.16 -2.44 -9.65
CA LEU A 256 19.00 -3.33 -9.73
C LEU A 256 19.21 -4.56 -10.62
N LYS A 257 20.27 -4.61 -11.44
CA LYS A 257 20.37 -5.57 -12.54
C LYS A 257 20.26 -7.03 -12.07
N GLY A 258 21.07 -7.43 -11.08
CA GLY A 258 21.04 -8.81 -10.56
C GLY A 258 19.74 -9.16 -9.83
N ILE A 259 19.06 -8.18 -9.24
CA ILE A 259 17.75 -8.39 -8.58
C ILE A 259 16.66 -8.56 -9.65
N LEU A 260 16.66 -7.72 -10.69
CA LEU A 260 15.73 -7.84 -11.82
C LEU A 260 15.82 -9.22 -12.47
N GLU A 261 17.04 -9.70 -12.76
CA GLU A 261 17.28 -11.03 -13.34
C GLU A 261 16.66 -12.14 -12.50
N ARG A 262 16.93 -12.15 -11.19
CA ARG A 262 16.41 -13.18 -10.27
C ARG A 262 14.88 -13.13 -10.12
N PHE A 263 14.29 -11.94 -10.04
CA PHE A 263 12.83 -11.81 -9.91
C PHE A 263 12.10 -12.10 -11.23
N ASP A 264 12.72 -11.83 -12.39
CA ASP A 264 12.17 -12.19 -13.69
C ASP A 264 12.21 -13.71 -13.91
N GLU A 265 13.29 -14.39 -13.52
CA GLU A 265 13.38 -15.87 -13.52
C GLU A 265 12.30 -16.53 -12.67
N LEU A 266 11.86 -15.87 -11.60
CA LEU A 266 10.79 -16.34 -10.71
C LEU A 266 9.38 -15.93 -11.18
N GLU A 267 9.23 -15.23 -12.31
CA GLU A 267 7.96 -14.66 -12.77
C GLU A 267 7.34 -13.71 -11.71
N GLN A 268 8.17 -12.92 -11.02
CA GLN A 268 7.80 -12.03 -9.91
C GLN A 268 8.20 -10.56 -10.16
N LEU A 269 8.38 -10.17 -11.43
CA LEU A 269 8.79 -8.81 -11.78
C LEU A 269 7.77 -7.75 -11.31
N ALA A 270 6.46 -8.05 -11.37
CA ALA A 270 5.44 -7.14 -10.85
C ALA A 270 5.56 -6.95 -9.34
N GLU A 271 5.79 -8.02 -8.59
CA GLU A 271 5.98 -7.99 -7.15
C GLU A 271 7.23 -7.18 -6.80
N LEU A 272 8.32 -7.32 -7.54
CA LEU A 272 9.52 -6.50 -7.35
C LEU A 272 9.21 -5.01 -7.48
N ILE A 273 8.47 -4.59 -8.52
CA ILE A 273 8.08 -3.19 -8.71
C ILE A 273 7.20 -2.70 -7.55
N CYS A 274 6.29 -3.54 -7.06
CA CYS A 274 5.47 -3.21 -5.88
C CYS A 274 6.31 -3.03 -4.62
N ILE A 275 7.30 -3.92 -4.40
CA ILE A 275 8.25 -3.86 -3.28
C ILE A 275 9.08 -2.57 -3.35
N ILE A 276 9.63 -2.24 -4.53
CA ILE A 276 10.42 -1.02 -4.74
C ILE A 276 9.60 0.22 -4.37
N PHE A 277 8.36 0.30 -4.86
CA PHE A 277 7.47 1.41 -4.53
C PHE A 277 7.14 1.48 -3.04
N PHE A 278 6.86 0.34 -2.41
CA PHE A 278 6.55 0.27 -0.98
C PHE A 278 7.73 0.79 -0.15
N LEU A 279 8.94 0.27 -0.38
CA LEU A 279 10.14 0.67 0.38
C LEU A 279 10.59 2.10 0.09
N TYR A 280 10.39 2.59 -1.14
CA TYR A 280 10.59 4.00 -1.47
C TYR A 280 9.73 4.93 -0.63
N ASN A 281 8.53 4.52 -0.23
CA ASN A 281 7.67 5.31 0.64
C ASN A 281 7.97 5.06 2.12
N GLU A 282 8.23 3.82 2.53
CA GLU A 282 8.57 3.50 3.92
C GLU A 282 9.86 4.18 4.38
N SER A 283 10.88 4.24 3.52
CA SER A 283 12.15 4.92 3.80
C SER A 283 11.96 6.40 4.19
N LYS A 284 10.94 7.09 3.67
CA LYS A 284 10.64 8.48 4.06
C LYS A 284 10.32 8.65 5.55
N ASN A 285 9.94 7.56 6.23
CA ASN A 285 9.66 7.55 7.67
C ASN A 285 10.95 7.48 8.52
N TYR A 286 12.11 7.19 7.93
CA TYR A 286 13.38 7.00 8.63
C TYR A 286 14.38 8.11 8.29
N LYS A 287 15.08 8.64 9.30
CA LYS A 287 16.13 9.65 9.09
C LYS A 287 17.39 8.97 8.53
N ASN A 288 17.96 9.53 7.46
CA ASN A 288 19.19 9.06 6.81
C ASN A 288 19.10 7.66 6.18
N SER A 289 17.90 7.17 5.84
CA SER A 289 17.76 5.93 5.08
C SER A 289 17.96 6.20 3.58
N GLU A 290 18.76 5.38 2.93
CA GLU A 290 18.86 5.31 1.47
C GLU A 290 17.92 4.20 0.98
N PRO A 291 16.82 4.54 0.27
CA PRO A 291 15.82 3.57 -0.17
C PRO A 291 16.44 2.44 -1.01
N GLU A 292 17.46 2.73 -1.81
CA GLU A 292 18.16 1.78 -2.67
C GLU A 292 18.77 0.62 -1.85
N ASN A 293 19.41 0.95 -0.73
CA ASN A 293 20.06 -0.05 0.12
C ASN A 293 19.01 -0.93 0.80
N GLU A 294 17.93 -0.33 1.30
CA GLU A 294 16.85 -1.07 1.96
C GLU A 294 16.16 -2.04 0.99
N ILE A 295 15.91 -1.59 -0.25
CA ILE A 295 15.37 -2.45 -1.30
C ILE A 295 16.31 -3.62 -1.56
N LYS A 296 17.61 -3.35 -1.71
CA LYS A 296 18.60 -4.39 -1.94
C LYS A 296 18.59 -5.43 -0.83
N TYR A 297 18.70 -5.00 0.43
CA TYR A 297 18.74 -5.91 1.58
C TYR A 297 17.46 -6.73 1.73
N PHE A 298 16.31 -6.09 1.56
CA PHE A 298 15.04 -6.79 1.68
C PHE A 298 14.87 -7.83 0.56
N CYS A 299 15.19 -7.49 -0.69
CA CYS A 299 15.15 -8.42 -1.82
C CYS A 299 16.13 -9.59 -1.64
N GLU A 300 17.35 -9.32 -1.17
CA GLU A 300 18.34 -10.36 -0.86
C GLU A 300 17.84 -11.27 0.27
N TRP A 301 17.30 -10.71 1.35
CA TRP A 301 16.73 -11.46 2.46
C TRP A 301 15.58 -12.37 2.00
N LEU A 302 14.66 -11.84 1.18
CA LEU A 302 13.53 -12.59 0.62
C LEU A 302 14.00 -13.83 -0.16
N LEU A 303 14.99 -13.65 -1.01
CA LEU A 303 15.47 -14.69 -1.91
C LEU A 303 16.39 -15.71 -1.23
N GLU A 304 17.18 -15.29 -0.26
CA GLU A 304 18.29 -16.10 0.25
C GLU A 304 18.08 -16.62 1.68
N ASP A 305 17.50 -15.80 2.55
CA ASP A 305 17.31 -16.14 3.96
C ASP A 305 15.92 -16.72 4.17
N ALA A 306 14.89 -16.01 3.71
CA ALA A 306 13.52 -16.50 3.73
C ALA A 306 13.28 -17.60 2.68
N LYS A 307 14.12 -17.67 1.62
CA LYS A 307 14.04 -18.66 0.52
C LYS A 307 12.63 -18.79 -0.05
N LEU A 308 11.95 -17.66 -0.20
CA LEU A 308 10.60 -17.63 -0.74
C LEU A 308 10.67 -17.55 -2.27
N GLU A 309 9.83 -18.32 -2.94
CA GLU A 309 9.67 -18.27 -4.40
C GLU A 309 8.49 -17.36 -4.82
N LYS A 310 7.65 -16.95 -3.86
CA LYS A 310 6.47 -16.10 -4.10
C LYS A 310 6.35 -15.02 -3.03
N PHE A 311 6.07 -13.79 -3.45
CA PHE A 311 6.16 -12.59 -2.59
C PHE A 311 4.85 -11.81 -2.50
N GLN A 312 3.70 -12.49 -2.52
CA GLN A 312 2.40 -11.81 -2.62
C GLN A 312 2.05 -10.93 -1.41
N ASP A 313 2.58 -11.26 -0.22
CA ASP A 313 2.35 -10.52 1.04
C ASP A 313 3.63 -9.82 1.52
N PHE A 314 4.30 -9.12 0.61
CA PHE A 314 5.59 -8.48 0.88
C PHE A 314 5.53 -7.43 2.00
N GLU A 315 4.38 -6.80 2.26
CA GLU A 315 4.22 -5.82 3.35
C GLU A 315 4.36 -6.48 4.73
N ASN A 316 3.71 -7.63 4.93
CA ASN A 316 3.87 -8.38 6.18
C ASN A 316 5.24 -9.04 6.26
N LEU A 317 5.77 -9.52 5.13
CA LEU A 317 7.15 -10.01 5.07
C LEU A 317 8.15 -8.91 5.44
N PHE A 318 7.91 -7.65 5.08
CA PHE A 318 8.75 -6.54 5.49
C PHE A 318 8.70 -6.32 7.01
N LYS A 319 7.53 -6.43 7.65
CA LYS A 319 7.45 -6.39 9.12
C LYS A 319 8.22 -7.54 9.77
N VAL A 320 8.15 -8.74 9.18
CA VAL A 320 8.95 -9.88 9.66
C VAL A 320 10.43 -9.57 9.50
N TYR A 321 10.85 -9.09 8.33
CA TYR A 321 12.21 -8.65 8.07
C TYR A 321 12.65 -7.61 9.11
N VAL A 322 11.94 -6.49 9.34
CA VAL A 322 12.35 -5.49 10.34
C VAL A 322 12.52 -6.07 11.75
N ASN A 323 11.73 -7.10 12.11
CA ASN A 323 11.77 -7.70 13.44
C ASN A 323 12.77 -8.88 13.58
N THR A 324 13.10 -9.55 12.47
CA THR A 324 13.88 -10.80 12.48
C THR A 324 15.22 -10.66 11.78
N TYR A 325 15.30 -9.75 10.81
CA TYR A 325 16.52 -9.32 10.19
C TYR A 325 17.25 -8.43 11.18
N ILE A 326 18.13 -9.06 11.93
CA ILE A 326 19.27 -8.37 12.48
C ILE A 326 20.18 -8.18 11.29
N PRO A 327 20.39 -6.94 10.82
CA PRO A 327 21.38 -6.73 9.80
C PRO A 327 22.69 -7.30 10.38
N LYS A 328 23.58 -7.78 9.53
CA LYS A 328 25.01 -7.54 9.77
C LYS A 328 25.18 -6.01 9.77
N SER A 329 24.62 -5.34 10.77
CA SER A 329 24.63 -3.89 10.87
C SER A 329 26.11 -3.66 11.01
N PHE A 330 26.66 -2.93 10.05
CA PHE A 330 28.04 -2.51 10.02
C PHE A 330 28.26 -1.52 11.17
N LYS A 331 27.92 -1.92 12.39
CA LYS A 331 27.78 -1.16 13.62
C LYS A 331 28.18 -2.11 14.73
N ILE A 332 29.36 -1.87 15.27
CA ILE A 332 29.95 -2.66 16.33
C ILE A 332 29.87 -1.89 17.64
N PHE A 333 29.44 -2.54 18.71
CA PHE A 333 29.62 -2.01 20.06
C PHE A 333 30.93 -2.53 20.65
N ILE A 334 31.79 -1.63 21.13
CA ILE A 334 33.07 -1.98 21.75
C ILE A 334 32.93 -1.88 23.27
N ALA A 335 32.93 -3.04 23.93
CA ALA A 335 32.87 -3.18 25.38
C ALA A 335 34.29 -3.40 25.93
N MET A 336 34.88 -2.38 26.58
CA MET A 336 36.24 -2.50 27.14
C MET A 336 36.44 -1.54 28.31
N GLU A 337 37.45 -1.80 29.14
CA GLU A 337 37.84 -0.84 30.17
C GLU A 337 38.47 0.41 29.52
N PHE A 338 38.02 1.61 29.91
CA PHE A 338 38.46 2.86 29.28
C PHE A 338 39.87 3.28 29.70
N LYS A 339 40.25 3.05 30.95
CA LYS A 339 41.46 3.62 31.54
C LYS A 339 42.72 2.93 31.01
N ASP A 340 43.63 3.73 30.44
CA ASP A 340 44.95 3.33 29.95
C ASP A 340 44.94 2.26 28.82
N ASN A 341 43.82 2.06 28.11
CA ASN A 341 43.68 1.04 27.06
C ASN A 341 43.41 1.62 25.66
N ASP A 342 43.69 2.92 25.42
CA ASP A 342 43.45 3.53 24.10
C ASP A 342 44.30 2.90 22.98
N HIS A 343 45.46 2.32 23.31
CA HIS A 343 46.27 1.56 22.35
C HIS A 343 45.56 0.29 21.85
N ILE A 344 44.80 -0.38 22.72
CA ILE A 344 43.96 -1.53 22.35
C ILE A 344 42.78 -1.09 21.50
N LEU A 345 42.12 0.03 21.86
CA LEU A 345 41.07 0.60 21.03
C LEU A 345 41.61 0.91 19.63
N ASN A 346 42.75 1.60 19.52
CA ASN A 346 43.36 1.90 18.23
C ASN A 346 43.65 0.65 17.39
N ALA A 347 44.07 -0.46 18.01
CA ALA A 347 44.27 -1.73 17.32
C ALA A 347 42.95 -2.31 16.76
N ILE A 348 41.86 -2.22 17.53
CA ILE A 348 40.52 -2.61 17.10
C ILE A 348 40.06 -1.72 15.93
N GLU A 349 40.17 -0.41 16.08
CA GLU A 349 39.77 0.56 15.05
C GLU A 349 40.57 0.38 13.75
N THR A 350 41.88 0.10 13.87
CA THR A 350 42.74 -0.18 12.70
C THR A 350 42.32 -1.48 12.02
N ALA A 351 42.00 -2.54 12.76
CA ALA A 351 41.51 -3.79 12.18
C ALA A 351 40.18 -3.58 11.43
N ILE A 352 39.25 -2.82 12.01
CA ILE A 352 37.98 -2.43 11.38
C ILE A 352 38.23 -1.63 10.11
N GLN A 353 39.14 -0.64 10.16
CA GLN A 353 39.49 0.19 9.02
C GLN A 353 40.13 -0.62 7.89
N GLU A 354 41.04 -1.55 8.18
CA GLU A 354 41.62 -2.43 7.16
C GLU A 354 40.55 -3.30 6.49
N VAL A 355 39.57 -3.81 7.24
CA VAL A 355 38.42 -4.54 6.67
C VAL A 355 37.58 -3.61 5.79
N ASN A 356 37.33 -2.37 6.22
CA ASN A 356 36.62 -1.38 5.41
C ASN A 356 37.36 -1.06 4.11
N ASP A 357 38.67 -0.84 4.17
CA ASP A 357 39.49 -0.51 3.00
C ASP A 357 39.61 -1.70 2.04
N GLU A 358 39.69 -2.94 2.54
CA GLU A 358 39.84 -4.12 1.70
C GLU A 358 38.52 -4.63 1.10
N LYS A 359 37.40 -4.52 1.84
CA LYS A 359 36.11 -5.09 1.42
C LYS A 359 35.06 -4.06 1.05
N PHE A 360 35.17 -2.84 1.56
CA PHE A 360 34.11 -1.81 1.46
C PHE A 360 34.60 -0.49 0.87
N ALA A 361 35.84 -0.39 0.36
CA ALA A 361 36.45 0.87 -0.13
C ALA A 361 35.61 1.67 -1.13
N ASN A 362 34.84 1.00 -1.99
CA ASN A 362 33.98 1.65 -2.98
C ASN A 362 32.51 1.81 -2.54
N ASN A 363 32.19 1.40 -1.30
CA ASN A 363 30.83 1.35 -0.77
C ASN A 363 30.78 1.94 0.65
N SER A 364 31.03 3.25 0.76
CA SER A 364 31.00 4.01 2.03
C SER A 364 29.76 3.74 2.93
N PRO A 365 28.53 3.56 2.40
CA PRO A 365 27.37 3.19 3.22
C PRO A 365 27.48 1.83 3.93
N LEU A 366 28.37 0.95 3.47
CA LEU A 366 28.65 -0.38 4.03
C LEU A 366 29.89 -0.38 4.94
N HIS A 367 30.48 0.78 5.25
CA HIS A 367 31.59 0.82 6.19
C HIS A 367 31.12 0.40 7.59
N ILE A 368 31.91 -0.47 8.20
CA ILE A 368 31.80 -0.83 9.60
C ILE A 368 32.05 0.42 10.44
N ASP A 369 30.97 0.94 11.00
CA ASP A 369 30.91 1.90 12.10
C ASP A 369 31.11 1.16 13.44
N HIS A 370 31.66 1.84 14.42
CA HIS A 370 31.89 1.31 15.75
C HIS A 370 31.70 2.38 16.82
N LEU A 371 31.36 1.95 18.03
CA LEU A 371 31.18 2.86 19.16
C LEU A 371 31.75 2.26 20.44
N ARG A 372 32.64 3.02 21.09
CA ARG A 372 32.95 2.89 22.51
C ARG A 372 32.19 4.00 23.25
N ILE A 373 31.44 3.66 24.30
CA ILE A 373 30.43 4.56 24.87
C ILE A 373 31.00 5.90 25.39
N ASP A 374 32.22 5.93 25.91
CA ASP A 374 32.88 7.15 26.39
C ASP A 374 33.22 8.15 25.26
N LYS A 375 33.21 7.71 24.00
CA LYS A 375 33.37 8.58 22.82
C LYS A 375 32.05 9.20 22.35
N LEU A 376 30.92 8.79 22.92
CA LEU A 376 29.61 9.33 22.56
C LEU A 376 29.36 10.69 23.22
N ASN A 377 29.35 11.76 22.41
CA ASN A 377 28.99 13.10 22.89
C ASN A 377 27.47 13.28 22.92
N LYS A 378 26.83 12.92 24.04
CA LYS A 378 25.45 13.31 24.36
C LYS A 378 25.45 14.19 25.62
N GLY A 379 24.61 15.24 25.65
CA GLY A 379 24.50 16.17 26.78
C GLY A 379 24.02 15.51 28.09
N ALA A 380 24.10 16.21 29.23
CA ALA A 380 24.00 15.61 30.57
C ALA A 380 22.60 15.13 31.06
N THR A 381 21.61 14.93 30.18
CA THR A 381 20.19 14.75 30.56
C THR A 381 19.72 13.28 30.60
N PHE A 382 20.59 12.30 30.37
CA PHE A 382 20.21 10.88 30.29
C PHE A 382 20.98 10.01 31.29
N LYS A 383 20.40 8.86 31.65
CA LYS A 383 21.10 7.84 32.44
C LYS A 383 22.06 7.10 31.52
N ILE A 384 23.34 7.11 31.85
CA ILE A 384 24.41 6.47 31.08
C ILE A 384 24.11 4.99 30.82
N ILE A 385 23.53 4.30 31.81
CA ILE A 385 23.18 2.87 31.68
C ILE A 385 22.12 2.60 30.61
N ASP A 386 21.08 3.44 30.51
CA ASP A 386 20.03 3.26 29.50
C ASP A 386 20.60 3.47 28.09
N GLU A 387 21.54 4.40 27.95
CA GLU A 387 22.25 4.62 26.68
C GLU A 387 23.16 3.45 26.31
N ILE A 388 23.92 2.89 27.27
CA ILE A 388 24.75 1.70 27.03
C ILE A 388 23.88 0.56 26.50
N LEU A 389 22.79 0.25 27.21
CA LEU A 389 21.88 -0.84 26.83
C LEU A 389 21.24 -0.59 25.47
N GLY A 390 20.80 0.65 25.21
CA GLY A 390 20.26 1.04 23.89
C GLY A 390 21.28 0.91 22.77
N GLN A 391 22.53 1.32 22.99
CA GLN A 391 23.61 1.16 22.00
C GLN A 391 23.94 -0.31 21.74
N ILE A 392 23.90 -1.17 22.76
CA ILE A 392 24.08 -2.63 22.58
C ILE A 392 22.93 -3.21 21.76
N GLU A 393 21.68 -2.84 22.03
CA GLU A 393 20.52 -3.34 21.26
C GLU A 393 20.53 -2.91 19.80
N HIS A 394 20.98 -1.70 19.53
CA HIS A 394 21.00 -1.11 18.18
C HIS A 394 22.19 -1.54 17.32
N ARG A 395 23.23 -2.16 17.92
CA ARG A 395 24.47 -2.54 17.23
C ARG A 395 24.57 -4.06 17.17
N GLY A 396 24.61 -4.61 15.96
CA GLY A 396 24.42 -6.05 15.70
C GLY A 396 25.56 -6.96 16.15
N LEU A 397 26.78 -6.43 16.31
CA LEU A 397 27.96 -7.19 16.77
C LEU A 397 28.60 -6.49 17.97
N MET A 398 29.01 -7.27 18.98
CA MET A 398 29.80 -6.79 20.11
C MET A 398 31.24 -7.30 20.02
N ILE A 399 32.22 -6.40 20.18
CA ILE A 399 33.61 -6.77 20.49
C ILE A 399 33.86 -6.42 21.95
N ALA A 400 34.22 -7.41 22.78
CA ALA A 400 34.40 -7.22 24.21
C ALA A 400 35.80 -7.64 24.69
N ASP A 401 36.58 -6.70 25.25
CA ASP A 401 37.84 -7.00 25.92
C ASP A 401 37.62 -7.34 27.39
N ILE A 402 37.77 -8.63 27.69
CA ILE A 402 37.51 -9.19 29.03
C ILE A 402 38.79 -9.46 29.83
N SER A 403 39.97 -9.03 29.34
CA SER A 403 41.30 -9.35 29.88
C SER A 403 41.47 -9.03 31.37
N LYS A 404 40.82 -7.98 31.88
CA LYS A 404 40.99 -7.48 33.25
C LYS A 404 39.82 -7.81 34.18
N LYS A 405 38.88 -8.67 33.77
CA LYS A 405 37.67 -8.99 34.56
C LYS A 405 36.87 -7.75 34.99
N ASN A 406 36.80 -6.73 34.13
CA ASN A 406 36.07 -5.52 34.44
C ASN A 406 34.56 -5.82 34.60
N ALA A 407 33.99 -5.52 35.76
CA ALA A 407 32.60 -5.87 36.07
C ALA A 407 31.59 -5.24 35.11
N ASN A 408 31.85 -4.03 34.59
CA ASN A 408 30.96 -3.36 33.64
C ASN A 408 30.98 -4.08 32.29
N VAL A 409 32.15 -4.46 31.79
CA VAL A 409 32.27 -5.22 30.53
C VAL A 409 31.55 -6.57 30.66
N TYR A 410 31.67 -7.26 31.80
CA TYR A 410 30.96 -8.52 32.03
C TYR A 410 29.44 -8.33 32.09
N PHE A 411 28.97 -7.22 32.67
CA PHE A 411 27.55 -6.87 32.64
C PHE A 411 27.05 -6.63 31.21
N GLU A 412 27.79 -5.87 30.40
CA GLU A 412 27.46 -5.58 29.00
C GLU A 412 27.44 -6.86 28.15
N VAL A 413 28.44 -7.73 28.30
CA VAL A 413 28.50 -9.05 27.66
C VAL A 413 27.30 -9.89 28.09
N GLY A 414 27.00 -9.95 29.39
CA GLY A 414 25.86 -10.70 29.90
C GLY A 414 24.52 -10.20 29.34
N TYR A 415 24.36 -8.88 29.18
CA TYR A 415 23.20 -8.28 28.55
C TYR A 415 23.07 -8.70 27.09
N MET A 416 24.16 -8.60 26.32
CA MET A 416 24.18 -9.01 24.91
C MET A 416 23.88 -10.51 24.76
N MET A 417 24.43 -11.36 25.62
CA MET A 417 24.12 -12.80 25.63
C MET A 417 22.64 -13.07 25.90
N ALA A 418 22.03 -12.35 26.85
CA ALA A 418 20.61 -12.47 27.14
C ALA A 418 19.75 -12.01 25.94
N LEU A 419 20.14 -10.92 25.28
CA LEU A 419 19.49 -10.40 24.08
C LEU A 419 19.57 -11.41 22.93
N CYS A 420 20.76 -11.95 22.65
CA CYS A 420 21.00 -12.98 21.66
C CYS A 420 20.13 -14.21 21.91
N ARG A 421 20.09 -14.70 23.15
CA ARG A 421 19.25 -15.85 23.53
C ARG A 421 17.76 -15.56 23.40
N ALA A 422 17.30 -14.39 23.82
CA ALA A 422 15.89 -14.00 23.71
C ALA A 422 15.43 -13.88 22.26
N LYS A 423 16.33 -13.46 21.37
CA LYS A 423 16.07 -13.31 19.94
C LYS A 423 16.40 -14.59 19.12
N GLY A 424 17.05 -15.59 19.71
CA GLY A 424 17.44 -16.84 19.04
C GLY A 424 18.60 -16.68 18.06
N ILE A 425 19.56 -15.79 18.33
CA ILE A 425 20.74 -15.56 17.49
C ILE A 425 22.01 -15.98 18.21
N ASP A 426 22.91 -16.63 17.47
CA ASP A 426 24.24 -17.01 17.94
C ASP A 426 25.34 -16.16 17.25
N ASN A 427 26.56 -16.22 17.78
CA ASN A 427 27.78 -15.65 17.17
C ASN A 427 27.86 -14.11 17.05
N GLN A 428 27.17 -13.36 17.92
CA GLN A 428 27.20 -11.88 17.91
C GLN A 428 28.16 -11.23 18.91
N ILE A 429 29.10 -12.02 19.44
CA ILE A 429 30.05 -11.55 20.45
C ILE A 429 31.44 -12.09 20.09
N ILE A 430 32.38 -11.18 19.88
CA ILE A 430 33.81 -11.48 19.77
C ILE A 430 34.46 -11.11 21.10
N LEU A 431 34.94 -12.12 21.83
CA LEU A 431 35.64 -11.93 23.10
C LEU A 431 37.15 -11.80 22.87
N LEU A 432 37.75 -10.72 23.36
CA LEU A 432 39.20 -10.47 23.31
C LEU A 432 39.84 -10.75 24.67
N ILE A 433 40.99 -11.43 24.67
CA ILE A 433 41.80 -11.67 25.87
C ILE A 433 43.28 -11.47 25.57
N ASN A 434 43.92 -10.61 26.33
CA ASN A 434 45.37 -10.49 26.36
C ASN A 434 45.99 -11.73 27.01
N GLU A 435 46.87 -12.45 26.31
CA GLU A 435 47.53 -13.68 26.79
C GLU A 435 48.37 -13.46 28.06
N ASN A 436 48.81 -12.23 28.32
CA ASN A 436 49.49 -11.87 29.56
C ASN A 436 48.53 -11.91 30.77
N ASN A 437 47.22 -11.79 30.53
CA ASN A 437 46.17 -11.92 31.53
C ASN A 437 45.40 -13.23 31.32
N LYS A 438 45.88 -14.31 31.93
CA LYS A 438 45.34 -15.66 31.73
C LYS A 438 43.98 -15.92 32.40
N GLU A 439 43.50 -14.99 33.22
CA GLU A 439 42.31 -15.22 34.01
C GLU A 439 41.03 -14.73 33.33
N VAL A 440 40.18 -15.66 32.92
CA VAL A 440 38.83 -15.40 32.39
C VAL A 440 37.81 -15.79 33.46
N GLY A 441 36.69 -15.08 33.56
CA GLY A 441 35.57 -15.52 34.38
C GLY A 441 35.07 -16.90 33.95
N PHE A 442 34.69 -17.74 34.91
CA PHE A 442 34.30 -19.14 34.66
C PHE A 442 33.23 -19.25 33.57
N ASP A 443 32.21 -18.39 33.60
CA ASP A 443 31.07 -18.42 32.67
C ASP A 443 31.45 -18.12 31.21
N LEU A 444 32.51 -17.33 30.98
CA LEU A 444 32.99 -16.98 29.64
C LEU A 444 34.15 -17.87 29.15
N SER A 445 34.67 -18.73 30.02
CA SER A 445 35.84 -19.57 29.72
C SER A 445 35.60 -20.57 28.57
N GLY A 446 34.36 -21.02 28.39
CA GLY A 446 33.94 -21.95 27.34
C GLY A 446 33.53 -21.32 26.01
N TYR A 447 33.50 -19.98 25.92
CA TYR A 447 33.19 -19.27 24.66
C TYR A 447 34.44 -19.12 23.80
N GLN A 448 34.26 -19.01 22.47
CA GLN A 448 35.36 -18.72 21.54
C GLN A 448 35.97 -17.35 21.85
N GLN A 449 37.30 -17.29 21.86
CA GLN A 449 38.06 -16.12 22.30
C GLN A 449 39.19 -15.82 21.33
N VAL A 450 39.34 -14.55 20.99
CA VAL A 450 40.52 -14.01 20.30
C VAL A 450 41.57 -13.69 21.36
N ARG A 451 42.51 -14.61 21.52
CA ARG A 451 43.65 -14.43 22.42
C ARG A 451 44.78 -13.72 21.68
N TYR A 452 45.28 -12.62 22.24
CA TYR A 452 46.30 -11.78 21.62
C TYR A 452 47.46 -11.46 22.56
N LYS A 453 48.66 -11.27 22.01
CA LYS A 453 49.88 -10.97 22.78
C LYS A 453 50.16 -9.48 22.93
N ASP A 454 49.95 -8.75 21.84
CA ASP A 454 50.21 -7.33 21.67
C ASP A 454 49.20 -6.73 20.67
N GLU A 455 49.31 -5.42 20.42
CA GLU A 455 48.41 -4.68 19.53
C GLU A 455 48.47 -5.16 18.08
N GLY A 456 49.66 -5.58 17.62
CA GLY A 456 49.85 -6.08 16.25
C GLY A 456 49.16 -7.43 16.05
N ASP A 457 49.35 -8.35 16.99
CA ASP A 457 48.71 -9.66 17.02
C ASP A 457 47.19 -9.54 17.18
N LEU A 458 46.71 -8.61 18.03
CA LEU A 458 45.29 -8.32 18.15
C LEU A 458 44.70 -7.86 16.82
N LYS A 459 45.35 -6.87 16.18
CA LYS A 459 44.89 -6.33 14.90
C LYS A 459 44.74 -7.44 13.86
N GLU A 460 45.76 -8.26 13.68
CA GLU A 460 45.76 -9.34 12.68
C GLU A 460 44.68 -10.39 12.98
N LYS A 461 44.60 -10.87 14.22
CA LYS A 461 43.61 -11.89 14.59
C LYS A 461 42.18 -11.38 14.54
N LEU A 462 41.94 -10.15 15.00
CA LEU A 462 40.63 -9.53 14.96
C LEU A 462 40.21 -9.27 13.52
N LYS A 463 41.11 -8.77 12.68
CA LYS A 463 40.85 -8.63 11.23
C LYS A 463 40.42 -9.96 10.64
N ASN A 464 41.17 -11.03 10.86
CA ASN A 464 40.81 -12.36 10.35
C ASN A 464 39.42 -12.83 10.85
N GLN A 465 39.07 -12.55 12.10
CA GLN A 465 37.77 -12.90 12.67
C GLN A 465 36.63 -12.03 12.12
N LEU A 466 36.84 -10.73 11.95
CA LEU A 466 35.89 -9.86 11.27
C LEU A 466 35.74 -10.30 9.81
N ASP A 467 36.85 -10.65 9.15
CA ASP A 467 36.84 -11.16 7.80
C ASP A 467 36.03 -12.45 7.68
N GLU A 468 36.17 -13.36 8.66
CA GLU A 468 35.42 -14.60 8.80
C GLU A 468 33.94 -14.35 9.08
N TYR A 469 33.62 -13.49 10.04
CA TYR A 469 32.27 -13.09 10.42
C TYR A 469 31.52 -12.44 9.24
N TYR A 470 32.23 -11.67 8.44
CA TYR A 470 31.74 -11.08 7.20
C TYR A 470 32.04 -11.95 5.95
N LYS A 471 32.54 -13.20 6.07
CA LYS A 471 33.08 -14.02 4.94
C LYS A 471 32.07 -14.70 4.04
N THR A 472 30.78 -14.47 4.16
CA THR A 472 29.83 -15.14 3.26
C THR A 472 28.57 -14.30 3.11
N LYS A 473 28.53 -13.58 1.99
CA LYS A 473 27.36 -13.25 1.15
C LYS A 473 27.66 -12.23 0.02
N TYR A 474 28.91 -11.85 -0.20
CA TYR A 474 29.29 -11.09 -1.40
C TYR A 474 30.24 -11.93 -2.24
N ILE A 475 29.67 -12.90 -2.96
CA ILE A 475 30.36 -13.53 -4.09
C ILE A 475 30.39 -12.46 -5.19
N GLU A 476 31.52 -11.82 -5.40
CA GLU A 476 31.85 -11.39 -6.77
C GLU A 476 31.90 -12.66 -7.60
N LYS A 477 30.96 -12.78 -8.54
CA LYS A 477 31.08 -13.78 -9.61
C LYS A 477 31.74 -13.11 -10.80
N SER A 478 32.68 -13.86 -11.35
CA SER A 478 33.65 -13.59 -12.42
C SER A 478 33.13 -12.82 -13.62
#